data_AF-A0AA51R8J5-F1
#
_entry.id   AF-A0AA51R8J5-F1
#
_cell.length_a   1.000
_cell.length_b   1.000
_cell.length_c   1.000
_cell.angle_alpha   90.00
_cell.angle_beta   90.00
_cell.angle_gamma   90.00
#
_symmetry.space_group_name_H-M   'P 1'
#
loop_
_entity.id
_entity.type
_entity.pdbx_description
1 polymer ?
#
loop_
_entity_poly.entity_id
_entity_poly.type
_entity_poly.pdbx_seq_one_letter_code
_entity_poly.pdbx_strand_id
1 'polypeptide(L)'
;MRCENIYHLDRFFIYPEYRGSGVGRQVLDTFEKNIDLFVNNNVRYIGLFPDPITEDLEYDSMESMSKEERDIAVKHLKHFYSSLGFVEMKTNSNYMYLDLNHLNLYKRQLVNEVIYQ
;
A
#
# COMPACT_ATOMS: atom_id res chain seq x y z
N MET A 1 -1.67 -3.55 27.76
CA MET A 1 -1.98 -3.73 26.32
C MET A 1 -0.89 -3.01 25.53
N ARG A 2 -0.17 -3.69 24.62
CA ARG A 2 0.69 -2.97 23.67
C ARG A 2 -0.23 -2.25 22.69
N CYS A 3 -0.08 -0.93 22.55
CA CYS A 3 -0.81 -0.18 21.55
C CYS A 3 -0.28 -0.59 20.17
N GLU A 4 -1.18 -0.90 19.24
CA GLU A 4 -0.85 -1.19 17.86
C GLU A 4 -1.20 0.05 17.04
N ASN A 5 -0.22 0.59 16.33
CA ASN A 5 -0.40 1.79 15.53
C ASN A 5 -0.85 1.44 14.12
N ILE A 6 -1.60 2.35 13.51
CA ILE A 6 -2.04 2.29 12.12
C ILE A 6 -1.39 3.45 11.39
N TYR A 7 -0.82 3.15 10.23
CA TYR A 7 -0.21 4.12 9.34
C TYR A 7 -1.11 4.34 8.14
N HIS A 8 -1.25 5.57 7.69
CA HIS A 8 -1.97 5.88 6.45
C HIS A 8 -0.94 6.20 5.37
N LEU A 9 -0.92 5.41 4.30
CA LEU A 9 -0.18 5.74 3.10
C LEU A 9 -1.03 6.70 2.28
N ASP A 10 -0.62 7.97 2.26
CA ASP A 10 -1.28 9.02 1.51
C ASP A 10 -0.42 9.47 0.32
N ARG A 11 -1.09 9.92 -0.75
CA ARG A 11 -0.49 10.53 -1.94
C ARG A 11 0.68 9.75 -2.56
N PHE A 12 0.50 8.44 -2.80
CA PHE A 12 1.50 7.62 -3.49
C PHE A 12 1.38 7.72 -5.02
N PHE A 13 2.19 8.59 -5.63
CA PHE A 13 2.22 8.79 -7.08
C PHE A 13 3.45 8.14 -7.71
N ILE A 14 3.24 7.41 -8.81
CA ILE A 14 4.30 6.91 -9.67
C ILE A 14 4.17 7.60 -11.02
N TYR A 15 5.23 8.30 -11.43
CA TYR A 15 5.32 8.92 -12.75
C TYR A 15 5.08 7.89 -13.87
N PRO A 16 4.31 8.25 -14.92
CA PRO A 16 3.94 7.34 -16.00
C PRO A 16 5.10 6.55 -16.59
N GLU A 17 6.24 7.18 -16.80
CA GLU A 17 7.46 6.59 -17.36
C GLU A 17 8.10 5.48 -16.51
N TYR A 18 7.78 5.42 -15.20
CA TYR A 18 8.26 4.35 -14.32
C TYR A 18 7.20 3.27 -14.05
N ARG A 19 5.97 3.41 -14.56
CA ARG A 19 4.92 2.41 -14.37
C ARG A 19 5.25 1.13 -15.15
N GLY A 20 4.87 -0.02 -14.61
CA GLY A 20 5.18 -1.33 -15.21
C GLY A 20 6.61 -1.83 -14.98
N SER A 21 7.50 -1.01 -14.41
CA SER A 21 8.88 -1.42 -14.06
C SER A 21 9.01 -2.17 -12.74
N GLY A 22 7.91 -2.32 -11.99
CA GLY A 22 7.90 -2.90 -10.65
C GLY A 22 8.33 -1.94 -9.53
N VAL A 23 8.59 -0.66 -9.82
CA VAL A 23 9.01 0.36 -8.83
C VAL A 23 8.08 0.44 -7.61
N GLY A 24 6.77 0.29 -7.80
CA GLY A 24 5.81 0.34 -6.70
C GLY A 24 6.03 -0.73 -5.63
N ARG A 25 6.41 -1.95 -6.04
CA ARG A 25 6.77 -3.03 -5.10
C ARG A 25 8.05 -2.71 -4.36
N GLN A 26 9.05 -2.18 -5.05
CA GLN A 26 10.34 -1.82 -4.45
C GLN A 26 10.19 -0.72 -3.37
N VAL A 27 9.34 0.28 -3.63
CA VAL A 27 9.05 1.33 -2.65
C VAL A 27 8.35 0.75 -1.43
N LEU A 28 7.33 -0.09 -1.61
CA LEU A 28 6.63 -0.70 -0.47
C LEU A 28 7.55 -1.64 0.32
N ASP A 29 8.31 -2.50 -0.34
CA ASP A 29 9.28 -3.40 0.32
C ASP A 29 10.30 -2.61 1.15
N THR A 30 10.74 -1.45 0.63
CA THR A 30 11.64 -0.54 1.35
C THR A 30 10.93 0.07 2.56
N PHE A 31 9.70 0.53 2.38
CA PHE A 31 8.90 1.08 3.48
C PHE A 31 8.68 0.05 4.58
N GLU A 32 8.26 -1.17 4.25
CA GLU A 32 8.07 -2.27 5.20
C GLU A 32 9.34 -2.63 5.98
N LYS A 33 10.50 -2.65 5.32
CA LYS A 33 11.77 -3.02 5.97
C LYS A 33 12.30 -1.93 6.90
N ASN A 34 11.90 -0.68 6.68
CA ASN A 34 12.45 0.48 7.36
C ASN A 34 11.43 1.22 8.23
N ILE A 35 10.16 0.82 8.25
CA ILE A 35 9.10 1.48 9.04
C ILE A 35 9.47 1.58 10.52
N ASP A 36 10.05 0.51 11.08
CA ASP A 36 10.51 0.47 12.47
C ASP A 36 11.68 1.41 12.75
N LEU A 37 12.47 1.77 11.72
CA LEU A 37 13.56 2.73 11.81
C LEU A 37 13.06 4.17 11.73
N PHE A 38 12.04 4.42 10.90
CA PHE A 38 11.42 5.74 10.77
C PHE A 38 10.55 6.08 11.96
N VAL A 39 9.98 5.06 12.60
CA VAL A 39 9.01 5.22 13.65
C VAL A 39 9.29 4.22 14.75
N ASN A 40 9.72 4.72 15.91
CA ASN A 40 9.97 3.91 17.09
C ASN A 40 8.64 3.47 17.76
N ASN A 41 7.77 2.83 16.98
CA ASN A 41 6.40 2.47 17.34
C ASN A 41 6.03 1.12 16.72
N ASN A 42 5.25 0.34 17.45
CA ASN A 42 4.71 -0.94 16.98
C ASN A 42 3.59 -0.71 15.95
N VAL A 43 3.91 -0.70 14.66
CA VAL A 43 2.94 -0.55 13.57
C VAL A 43 2.40 -1.91 13.15
N ARG A 44 1.09 -2.09 13.19
CA ARG A 44 0.44 -3.33 12.74
C ARG A 44 -0.15 -3.21 11.35
N TYR A 45 -0.78 -2.06 11.06
CA TYR A 45 -1.55 -1.88 9.84
C TYR A 45 -1.05 -0.70 9.03
N ILE A 46 -1.03 -0.86 7.71
CA ILE A 46 -0.95 0.25 6.76
C ILE A 46 -2.29 0.33 6.06
N GLY A 47 -3.02 1.43 6.22
CA GLY A 47 -4.25 1.75 5.51
C GLY A 47 -3.99 2.70 4.33
N LEU A 48 -4.83 2.63 3.30
CA LEU A 48 -4.84 3.60 2.21
C LEU A 48 -6.22 3.76 1.60
N PHE A 49 -6.41 4.89 0.91
CA PHE A 49 -7.53 5.16 0.03
C PHE A 49 -7.02 5.15 -1.42
N PRO A 50 -7.39 4.16 -2.26
CA PRO A 50 -6.81 3.96 -3.58
C PRO A 50 -7.48 4.88 -4.61
N ASP A 51 -7.32 6.19 -4.45
CA ASP A 51 -7.79 7.19 -5.42
C ASP A 51 -6.69 7.55 -6.41
N PRO A 52 -7.01 7.78 -7.70
CA PRO A 52 -6.06 8.36 -8.61
C PRO A 52 -5.67 9.74 -8.11
N ILE A 53 -4.38 10.05 -8.18
CA ILE A 53 -3.84 11.37 -7.85
C ILE A 53 -2.97 11.85 -9.00
N THR A 54 -2.66 13.14 -9.01
CA THR A 54 -1.71 13.74 -9.94
C THR A 54 -0.42 14.11 -9.20
N GLU A 55 0.60 14.52 -9.95
CA GLU A 55 1.82 15.07 -9.34
C GLU A 55 1.61 16.46 -8.74
N ASP A 56 0.53 17.15 -9.12
CA ASP A 56 0.20 18.47 -8.62
C ASP A 56 -0.37 18.34 -7.19
N LEU A 57 0.31 18.99 -6.25
CA LEU A 57 0.01 18.94 -4.82
C LEU A 57 -1.23 19.75 -4.44
N GLU A 58 -1.59 20.74 -5.26
CA GLU A 58 -2.76 21.61 -5.09
C GLU A 58 -3.95 21.10 -5.92
N TYR A 59 -3.70 20.23 -6.90
CA TYR A 59 -4.74 19.62 -7.72
C TYR A 59 -5.34 18.38 -7.08
N ASP A 60 -6.55 18.52 -6.57
CA ASP A 60 -7.39 17.36 -6.26
C ASP A 60 -7.86 16.75 -7.59
N SER A 61 -7.42 15.53 -7.86
CA SER A 61 -7.69 14.78 -9.11
C SER A 61 -9.18 14.59 -9.42
N MET A 62 -10.04 14.97 -8.47
CA MET A 62 -11.49 14.93 -8.52
C MET A 62 -12.11 15.89 -9.54
N GLU A 63 -11.45 16.97 -9.97
CA GLU A 63 -12.15 18.04 -10.72
C GLU A 63 -12.30 17.81 -12.23
N SER A 64 -11.40 17.08 -12.89
CA SER A 64 -11.43 16.92 -14.36
C SER A 64 -11.80 15.52 -14.86
N MET A 65 -11.76 14.51 -14.00
CA MET A 65 -12.00 13.12 -14.39
C MET A 65 -13.49 12.78 -14.32
N SER A 66 -14.03 12.16 -15.37
CA SER A 66 -15.40 11.64 -15.32
C SER A 66 -15.50 10.52 -14.27
N LYS A 67 -16.72 10.28 -13.78
CA LYS A 67 -16.98 9.19 -12.81
C LYS A 67 -16.53 7.84 -13.36
N GLU A 68 -16.77 7.58 -14.64
CA GLU A 68 -16.44 6.31 -15.29
C GLU A 68 -14.94 6.09 -15.39
N GLU A 69 -14.18 7.12 -15.78
CA GLU A 69 -12.72 7.07 -15.80
C GLU A 69 -12.15 6.86 -14.39
N ARG A 70 -12.74 7.51 -13.37
CA ARG A 70 -12.35 7.34 -11.98
C ARG A 70 -12.59 5.92 -11.50
N ASP A 71 -13.74 5.34 -11.77
CA ASP A 71 -14.07 3.98 -11.37
C ASP A 71 -13.10 2.96 -12.00
N ILE A 72 -12.68 3.18 -13.26
CA ILE A 72 -11.65 2.37 -13.92
C ILE A 72 -10.29 2.54 -13.24
N ALA A 73 -9.87 3.77 -12.95
CA ALA A 73 -8.60 4.05 -12.30
C ALA A 73 -8.52 3.45 -10.89
N VAL A 74 -9.57 3.64 -10.07
CA VAL A 74 -9.71 3.04 -8.73
C VAL A 74 -9.63 1.52 -8.81
N LYS A 75 -10.27 0.89 -9.80
CA LYS A 75 -10.19 -0.56 -10.00
C LYS A 75 -8.76 -1.01 -10.29
N HIS A 76 -8.01 -0.30 -11.14
CA HIS A 76 -6.60 -0.60 -11.40
C HIS A 76 -5.73 -0.42 -10.16
N LEU A 77 -5.94 0.65 -9.38
CA LEU A 77 -5.22 0.89 -8.14
C LEU A 77 -5.49 -0.21 -7.11
N LYS A 78 -6.75 -0.61 -6.93
CA LYS A 78 -7.12 -1.74 -6.06
C LYS A 78 -6.45 -3.04 -6.48
N HIS A 79 -6.36 -3.31 -7.78
CA HIS A 79 -5.66 -4.49 -8.29
C HIS A 79 -4.15 -4.42 -8.00
N PHE A 80 -3.54 -3.25 -8.23
CA PHE A 80 -2.14 -2.99 -7.92
C PHE A 80 -1.85 -3.19 -6.42
N TYR A 81 -2.59 -2.56 -5.52
CA TYR A 81 -2.39 -2.72 -4.08
C TYR A 81 -2.70 -4.15 -3.59
N SER A 82 -3.69 -4.82 -4.19
CA SER A 82 -3.93 -6.25 -3.92
C SER A 82 -2.73 -7.11 -4.27
N SER A 83 -2.02 -6.81 -5.36
CA SER A 83 -0.77 -7.51 -5.73
C SER A 83 0.38 -7.30 -4.73
N LEU A 84 0.26 -6.25 -3.90
CA LEU A 84 1.17 -5.94 -2.80
C LEU A 84 0.70 -6.52 -1.45
N GLY A 85 -0.42 -7.25 -1.42
CA GLY A 85 -0.96 -7.89 -0.22
C GLY A 85 -2.00 -7.06 0.54
N PHE A 86 -2.38 -5.88 0.04
CA PHE A 86 -3.47 -5.11 0.63
C PHE A 86 -4.82 -5.81 0.38
N VAL A 87 -5.73 -5.66 1.33
CA VAL A 87 -7.08 -6.22 1.27
C VAL A 87 -8.10 -5.09 1.49
N GLU A 88 -9.22 -5.13 0.77
CA GLU A 88 -10.33 -4.20 1.00
C GLU A 88 -10.90 -4.34 2.42
N MET A 89 -11.20 -3.22 3.07
CA MET A 89 -11.86 -3.24 4.37
C MET A 89 -13.31 -3.68 4.22
N LYS A 90 -13.75 -4.62 5.07
CA LYS A 90 -15.14 -5.12 5.07
C LYS A 90 -16.16 -4.05 5.44
N THR A 91 -15.76 -3.10 6.29
CA THR A 91 -16.61 -2.01 6.78
C THR A 91 -16.68 -0.83 5.81
N ASN A 92 -15.66 -0.65 4.96
CA ASN A 92 -15.61 0.40 3.97
C ASN A 92 -14.72 -0.03 2.79
N SER A 93 -15.33 -0.53 1.73
CA SER A 93 -14.62 -1.02 0.54
C SER A 93 -13.85 0.07 -0.22
N ASN A 94 -14.03 1.34 0.12
CA ASN A 94 -13.21 2.41 -0.44
C ASN A 94 -11.81 2.46 0.19
N TYR A 95 -11.59 1.78 1.31
CA TYR A 95 -10.28 1.69 1.94
C TYR A 95 -9.70 0.30 1.79
N MET A 96 -8.37 0.25 1.71
CA MET A 96 -7.61 -0.98 1.77
C MET A 96 -6.64 -0.96 2.94
N TYR A 97 -6.24 -2.13 3.42
CA TYR A 97 -5.24 -2.24 4.46
C TYR A 97 -4.30 -3.43 4.24
N LEU A 98 -3.09 -3.29 4.77
CA LEU A 98 -2.06 -4.31 4.83
C LEU A 98 -1.76 -4.63 6.30
N ASP A 99 -1.83 -5.91 6.67
CA ASP A 99 -1.44 -6.39 8.01
C ASP A 99 0.04 -6.82 8.00
N LEU A 100 0.89 -6.04 8.65
CA LEU A 100 2.33 -6.29 8.72
C LEU A 100 2.68 -7.53 9.56
N ASN A 101 1.80 -7.95 10.47
CA ASN A 101 2.01 -9.20 11.20
C ASN A 101 1.86 -10.42 10.29
N HIS A 102 0.95 -10.35 9.30
CA HIS A 102 0.77 -11.42 8.34
C HIS A 102 2.00 -11.56 7.41
N LEU A 103 2.60 -10.43 7.02
CA LEU A 103 3.82 -10.41 6.21
C LEU A 103 5.06 -10.89 6.97
N ASN A 104 5.20 -10.55 8.25
CA ASN A 104 6.27 -11.05 9.11
C ASN A 104 6.21 -12.58 9.30
N LEU A 105 5.02 -13.18 9.28
CA LEU A 105 4.85 -14.64 9.29
C LEU A 105 5.33 -15.28 7.97
N TYR A 106 5.01 -14.68 6.81
CA TYR A 106 5.52 -15.14 5.51
C TYR A 106 7.05 -15.00 5.40
N LYS A 107 7.64 -13.88 5.85
CA LYS A 107 9.11 -13.73 5.90
C LYS A 107 9.77 -14.78 6.80
N ARG A 108 9.18 -15.09 7.97
CA ARG A 108 9.68 -16.15 8.86
C ARG A 108 9.57 -17.55 8.25
N GLN A 109 8.50 -17.84 7.51
CA GLN A 109 8.35 -19.12 6.80
C GLN A 109 9.40 -19.27 5.68
N LEU A 110 9.62 -18.25 4.87
CA LEU A 110 10.64 -18.26 3.81
C LEU A 110 12.06 -18.43 4.36
N VAL A 111 12.40 -17.78 5.48
CA VAL A 111 13.71 -17.94 6.13
C VAL A 111 13.88 -19.36 6.69
N ASN A 112 12.83 -19.96 7.24
CA ASN A 112 12.89 -21.34 7.72
C ASN A 112 13.03 -22.34 6.55
N GLU A 113 12.42 -22.10 5.40
CA GLU A 113 12.58 -22.98 4.22
C GLU A 113 13.99 -22.94 3.63
N VAL A 114 14.72 -21.83 3.77
CA VAL A 114 16.11 -21.68 3.28
C VAL A 114 17.15 -22.28 4.24
N ILE A 115 16.87 -22.33 5.54
CA ILE A 115 17.80 -22.86 6.56
C ILE A 115 17.76 -24.40 6.65
N TYR A 116 16.71 -25.04 6.15
CA TYR A 116 16.54 -26.50 6.16
C TYR A 116 16.76 -27.17 4.78
N GLN A 117 17.50 -26.53 3.88
CA GLN A 117 18.07 -27.14 2.66
C GLN A 117 19.59 -27.23 2.77
#